data_AF-A0A832M0Z3-F1
#
_entry.id   AF-A0A832M0Z3-F1
#
_cell.length_a   1.000
_cell.length_b   1.000
_cell.length_c   1.000
_cell.angle_alpha   90.00
_cell.angle_beta   90.00
_cell.angle_gamma   90.00
#
_symmetry.space_group_name_H-M   'P 1'
#
loop_
_entity.id
_entity.type
_entity.pdbx_description
1 polymer ?
#
loop_
_entity_poly.entity_id
_entity_poly.type
_entity_poly.pdbx_seq_one_letter_code
_entity_poly.pdbx_strand_id
1 'polypeptide(L)' 'MEPIRLSYFSDVLCVWAYIAQIRLNELTTNFQDAISIDYHFVPIFGNAREKLENGW' A
#
# COMPACT_ATOMS: atom_id res chain seq x y z
N MET A 1 -1.69 25.03 5.94
CA MET A 1 -1.82 23.90 6.87
C MET A 1 -0.80 22.86 6.47
N GLU A 2 -0.24 22.11 7.41
CA GLU A 2 0.65 20.98 7.09
C GLU A 2 -0.19 19.82 6.51
N PRO A 3 0.30 19.12 5.47
CA PRO A 3 -0.40 17.97 4.89
C PRO A 3 -0.46 16.80 5.88
N ILE A 4 -1.55 16.05 5.85
CA ILE A 4 -1.69 14.82 6.63
C ILE A 4 -0.81 13.74 5.99
N ARG A 5 0.10 13.15 6.77
CA ARG A 5 0.94 12.04 6.30
C ARG A 5 0.23 10.71 6.43
N LEU A 6 0.27 9.92 5.36
CA LEU A 6 -0.31 8.59 5.28
C LEU A 6 0.79 7.58 4.98
N SER A 7 1.10 6.69 5.92
CA SER A 7 2.01 5.57 5.66
C SER A 7 1.28 4.44 4.97
N TYR A 8 1.67 4.13 3.73
CA TYR A 8 1.05 3.09 2.92
C TYR A 8 2.02 1.91 2.73
N PHE A 9 1.73 0.80 3.40
CA PHE A 9 2.51 -0.42 3.31
C PHE A 9 1.94 -1.35 2.25
N SER A 10 2.78 -1.82 1.34
CA SER A 10 2.33 -2.67 0.23
C SER A 10 3.42 -3.62 -0.27
N ASP A 11 2.97 -4.72 -0.86
CA ASP A 11 3.80 -5.67 -1.60
C ASP A 11 3.43 -5.60 -3.09
N VAL A 12 4.44 -5.57 -3.96
CA VAL A 12 4.27 -5.59 -5.43
C VAL A 12 3.56 -6.85 -5.91
N LEU A 13 3.68 -7.96 -5.19
CA LEU A 13 3.03 -9.24 -5.51
C LEU A 13 1.57 -9.32 -5.01
N CYS A 14 1.07 -8.31 -4.31
CA CYS A 14 -0.28 -8.30 -3.76
C CYS A 14 -1.31 -7.87 -4.82
N VAL A 15 -2.18 -8.80 -5.25
CA VAL A 15 -3.29 -8.47 -6.17
C VAL A 15 -4.23 -7.39 -5.61
N TRP A 16 -4.40 -7.36 -4.28
CA TRP A 16 -5.22 -6.34 -3.63
C TRP A 16 -4.57 -4.97 -3.63
N ALA A 17 -3.23 -4.89 -3.59
CA ALA A 17 -2.52 -3.62 -3.76
C ALA A 17 -2.74 -3.05 -5.17
N TYR A 18 -2.70 -3.91 -6.19
CA TYR A 18 -3.02 -3.50 -7.57
C TYR A 18 -4.44 -2.94 -7.68
N ILE A 19 -5.43 -3.62 -7.09
CA ILE A 19 -6.82 -3.14 -7.05
C ILE A 19 -6.93 -1.82 -6.25
N ALA A 20 -6.18 -1.69 -5.16
CA ALA A 20 -6.19 -0.49 -4.33
C ALA A 20 -5.56 0.74 -5.00
N GLN A 21 -4.72 0.57 -6.04
CA GLN A 21 -4.07 1.69 -6.71
C GLN A 21 -5.06 2.71 -7.28
N ILE A 22 -6.21 2.25 -7.82
CA ILE A 22 -7.26 3.16 -8.29
C ILE A 22 -7.78 4.04 -7.15
N ARG A 23 -7.93 3.47 -5.94
CA ARG A 23 -8.38 4.22 -4.76
C ARG A 23 -7.33 5.22 -4.28
N LEU A 24 -6.03 4.88 -4.37
CA LEU A 24 -4.95 5.82 -4.06
C LEU A 24 -4.89 6.97 -5.08
N ASN A 25 -5.15 6.70 -6.35
CA ASN A 25 -5.23 7.73 -7.38
C ASN A 25 -6.40 8.69 -7.11
N GLU A 26 -7.57 8.14 -6.75
CA GLU A 26 -8.73 8.96 -6.34
C GLU A 26 -8.42 9.76 -5.08
N LEU A 27 -7.77 9.17 -4.08
CA LEU A 27 -7.36 9.86 -2.86
C LEU A 27 -6.43 11.05 -3.18
N THR A 28 -5.44 10.84 -4.05
CA THR A 28 -4.51 11.91 -4.47
C THR A 28 -5.24 13.00 -5.25
N THR A 29 -6.18 12.62 -6.13
CA THR A 29 -6.96 13.56 -6.94
C THR A 29 -7.88 14.44 -6.08
N ASN A 30 -8.55 13.85 -5.09
CA ASN A 30 -9.55 14.55 -4.27
C ASN A 30 -8.94 15.41 -3.16
N PHE A 31 -7.75 15.06 -2.67
CA PHE A 31 -7.16 15.73 -1.51
C PHE A 31 -5.87 16.51 -1.82
N GLN A 32 -5.22 16.27 -2.98
CA GLN A 32 -4.11 17.09 -3.49
C GLN A 32 -3.07 17.41 -2.39
N ASP A 33 -2.76 18.67 -2.18
CA ASP A 33 -1.77 19.17 -1.22
C ASP A 33 -2.19 19.02 0.26
N ALA A 34 -3.40 18.52 0.53
CA ALA A 34 -3.85 18.26 1.90
C ALA A 34 -3.29 16.95 2.48
N ILE A 35 -2.73 16.07 1.64
CA ILE A 35 -2.15 14.78 2.05
C ILE A 35 -0.77 14.54 1.43
N SER A 36 0.03 13.73 2.11
CA SER A 36 1.28 13.16 1.59
C SER A 36 1.31 11.67 1.87
N ILE A 37 1.56 10.85 0.86
CA ILE A 37 1.59 9.39 0.98
C ILE A 37 3.04 8.92 0.99
N ASP A 38 3.44 8.31 2.10
CA ASP A 38 4.75 7.68 2.28
C ASP A 38 4.63 6.18 1.97
N TYR A 39 5.16 5.76 0.82
CA TYR A 39 5.09 4.37 0.36
C TYR A 39 6.18 3.51 1.01
N HIS A 40 5.77 2.40 1.62
CA HIS A 40 6.67 1.43 2.24
C HIS A 40 6.49 0.06 1.61
N PHE A 41 7.53 -0.44 0.95
CA PHE A 41 7.53 -1.79 0.42
C PHE A 41 7.73 -2.82 1.54
N VAL A 42 6.87 -3.84 1.55
CA VAL A 42 6.97 -5.01 2.45
C VAL A 42 6.89 -6.30 1.65
N PRO A 43 7.90 -7.20 1.71
CA PRO A 43 7.90 -8.46 0.97
C PRO A 43 7.08 -9.54 1.70
N ILE A 44 5.77 -9.34 1.80
CA ILE A 44 4.82 -10.25 2.43
C ILE A 44 4.73 -11.58 1.69
N PHE A 45 4.71 -11.55 0.36
CA PHE A 45 4.50 -12.73 -0.50
C PHE A 45 5.80 -13.34 -1.04
N GLY A 46 6.96 -12.68 -0.81
CA GLY A 46 8.26 -13.21 -1.23
C GLY A 46 8.60 -14.58 -0.63
N ASN A 47 8.02 -14.92 0.52
CA ASN A 47 8.11 -16.24 1.15
C ASN A 47 6.73 -16.87 1.38
N ALA A 48 5.81 -16.69 0.43
CA ALA A 48 4.44 -17.19 0.56
C ALA A 48 4.38 -18.70 0.81
N ARG A 49 5.31 -19.48 0.23
CA ARG A 49 5.35 -20.93 0.40
C ARG A 49 5.50 -21.34 1.87
N GLU A 50 6.55 -20.88 2.54
CA GLU A 50 6.82 -21.26 3.93
C GLU A 50 5.71 -20.76 4.87
N LYS A 51 5.17 -19.56 4.61
CA LYS A 51 4.05 -19.00 5.38
C LYS A 51 2.76 -19.80 5.20
N LEU A 52 2.47 -20.30 4.00
CA LEU A 52 1.32 -21.18 3.80
C LEU A 52 1.50 -22.53 4.51
N GLU A 53 2.73 -23.03 4.59
CA GLU A 53 3.05 -24.31 5.26
C GLU A 53 3.03 -24.18 6.80
N ASN A 54 3.48 -23.06 7.35
CA ASN A 54 3.64 -22.84 8.80
C ASN A 54 2.55 -21.99 9.46
N GLY A 55 1.54 -21.57 8.69
CA GLY A 55 0.56 -20.57 9.10
C GLY A 55 1.00 -19.17 8.67
N TRP A 56 0.06 -18.43 8.07
CA TRP A 56 0.30 -17.06 7.61
C TRP A 56 0.81 -16.15 8.74
#